data_AF-A0A6B0Z0V4-F1
#
_entry.id   AF-A0A6B0Z0V4-F1
#
_cell.length_a   1.000
_cell.length_b   1.000
_cell.length_c   1.000
_cell.angle_alpha   90.00
_cell.angle_beta   90.00
_cell.angle_gamma   90.00
#
_symmetry.space_group_name_H-M   'P 1'
#
loop_
_entity.id
_entity.type
_entity.pdbx_description
1 polymer ?
#
loop_
_entity_poly.entity_id
_entity_poly.type
_entity_poly.pdbx_seq_one_letter_code
_entity_poly.pdbx_strand_id
1 'polypeptide(L)' 'MSNASDGAQGQTSTVEESGGALVPGPTAQQLELLAKLRPQGEAPELLNKVWLNSEPLKLADLRGNVVLVEFWTYG' A
#
# COMPACT_ATOMS: atom_id res chain seq x y z
N MET A 1 13.27 -17.39 55.31
CA MET A 1 13.35 -16.09 54.62
C MET A 1 12.97 -16.33 53.18
N SER A 2 11.79 -15.84 52.82
CA SER A 2 11.12 -16.02 51.55
C SER A 2 11.65 -15.02 50.51
N ASN A 3 11.73 -15.42 49.25
CA ASN A 3 11.47 -14.55 48.09
C ASN A 3 11.14 -15.47 46.91
N ALA A 4 9.86 -15.62 46.56
CA ALA A 4 9.05 -14.70 45.77
C ALA A 4 9.42 -14.77 44.27
N SER A 5 8.50 -15.39 43.55
CA SER A 5 8.41 -15.64 42.12
C SER A 5 8.66 -14.39 41.26
N ASP A 6 9.51 -14.52 40.24
CA ASP A 6 9.67 -13.53 39.18
C ASP A 6 8.67 -13.85 38.06
N GLY A 7 7.56 -13.10 38.06
CA GLY A 7 6.49 -13.24 37.08
C GLY A 7 6.88 -12.56 35.77
N ALA A 8 7.20 -13.37 34.77
CA ALA A 8 7.32 -12.93 33.38
C ALA A 8 5.95 -12.44 32.87
N GLN A 9 5.67 -11.14 33.00
CA GLN A 9 4.57 -10.49 32.30
C GLN A 9 4.99 -10.15 30.87
N GLY A 10 4.72 -11.07 29.95
CA GLY A 10 4.63 -10.76 28.53
C GLY A 10 3.39 -9.91 28.29
N GLN A 11 3.59 -8.61 28.04
CA GLN A 11 2.55 -7.69 27.66
C GLN A 11 1.95 -8.11 26.31
N THR A 12 0.73 -8.63 26.35
CA THR A 12 -0.15 -8.73 25.18
C THR A 12 -0.69 -7.33 24.90
N SER A 13 -0.12 -6.62 23.93
CA SER A 13 -0.72 -5.40 23.40
C SER A 13 -1.93 -5.79 22.55
N THR A 14 -3.10 -5.79 23.18
CA THR A 14 -4.40 -5.79 22.50
C THR A 14 -4.54 -4.47 21.76
N VAL A 15 -4.43 -4.51 20.43
CA VAL A 15 -4.86 -3.42 19.56
C VAL A 15 -6.36 -3.59 19.30
N GLU A 16 -7.18 -2.76 19.94
CA GLU A 16 -8.59 -2.61 19.62
C GLU A 16 -8.71 -1.75 18.35
N GLU A 17 -8.98 -2.40 17.22
CA GLU A 17 -9.17 -1.75 15.92
C GLU A 17 -10.60 -1.21 15.79
N SER A 18 -10.74 0.10 16.02
CA SER A 18 -11.99 0.83 15.85
C SER A 18 -12.26 1.13 14.37
N GLY A 19 -13.13 0.33 13.74
CA GLY A 19 -14.26 0.77 12.90
C GLY A 19 -14.07 1.66 11.66
N GLY A 20 -12.87 1.99 11.23
CA GLY A 20 -12.60 2.59 9.93
C GLY A 20 -11.45 1.83 9.31
N ALA A 21 -11.65 1.18 8.16
CA ALA A 21 -10.63 0.34 7.53
C ALA A 21 -9.31 1.12 7.42
N LEU A 22 -8.39 0.88 8.35
CA LEU A 22 -7.02 1.34 8.24
C LEU A 22 -6.51 0.64 7.00
N VAL A 23 -6.37 1.36 5.89
CA VAL A 23 -5.52 0.87 4.81
C VAL A 23 -4.13 0.77 5.46
N PRO A 24 -3.63 -0.44 5.75
CA PRO A 24 -2.36 -0.53 6.44
C PRO A 24 -1.30 0.06 5.52
N GLY A 25 -0.44 0.90 6.09
CA GLY A 25 0.73 1.40 5.37
C GLY A 25 1.64 0.25 4.89
N PRO A 26 2.61 0.53 4.01
CA PRO A 26 3.53 -0.49 3.52
C PRO A 26 4.29 -1.17 4.67
N THR A 27 4.44 -2.50 4.60
CA THR A 27 5.25 -3.28 5.55
C THR A 27 6.74 -2.91 5.47
N ALA A 28 7.52 -3.29 6.49
CA ALA A 28 8.98 -3.07 6.49
C ALA A 28 9.67 -3.71 5.28
N GLN A 29 9.22 -4.91 4.87
CA GLN A 29 9.75 -5.61 3.70
C GLN A 29 9.41 -4.86 2.40
N GLN A 30 8.19 -4.29 2.29
CA GLN A 30 7.82 -3.46 1.14
C GLN A 30 8.61 -2.15 1.09
N LEU A 31 8.87 -1.51 2.23
CA LEU A 31 9.71 -0.31 2.29
C LEU A 31 11.13 -0.59 1.79
N GLU A 32 11.71 -1.74 2.14
CA GLU A 32 13.02 -2.14 1.64
C GLU A 32 13.02 -2.37 0.12
N LEU A 33 11.94 -2.95 -0.42
CA LEU A 33 11.79 -3.13 -1.87
C LEU A 33 11.63 -1.79 -2.59
N LEU A 34 10.78 -0.89 -2.06
CA LEU A 34 10.56 0.45 -2.62
C LEU A 34 11.86 1.27 -2.63
N ALA A 35 12.69 1.16 -1.60
CA ALA A 35 14.00 1.83 -1.52
C ALA A 35 14.99 1.39 -2.62
N LYS A 36 14.78 0.21 -3.22
CA LYS A 36 15.61 -0.31 -4.33
C LYS A 36 15.13 0.18 -5.70
N LEU A 37 13.91 0.72 -5.78
CA LEU A 37 13.36 1.23 -7.04
C LEU A 37 13.97 2.59 -7.37
N ARG A 38 14.37 2.76 -8.63
CA ARG A 38 14.88 4.03 -9.14
C ARG A 38 13.75 4.77 -9.86
N PRO A 39 13.54 6.08 -9.59
CA PRO A 39 12.63 6.90 -10.39
C PRO A 39 13.05 6.86 -11.87
N GLN A 40 12.09 6.67 -12.77
CA GLN A 40 12.32 6.65 -14.23
C GLN A 40 11.78 7.90 -14.94
N GLY A 41 11.55 8.97 -14.18
CA GLY A 41 10.86 10.16 -14.65
C GLY A 41 9.35 10.09 -14.41
N GLU A 42 8.64 11.07 -14.94
CA GLU A 42 7.18 11.12 -14.86
C GLU A 42 6.54 10.10 -15.80
N ALA A 43 5.45 9.48 -15.36
CA ALA A 43 4.65 8.60 -16.22
C ALA A 43 4.05 9.42 -17.38
N PRO A 44 4.19 8.98 -18.65
CA PRO A 44 3.55 9.62 -19.79
C PRO A 44 2.02 9.57 -19.72
N GLU A 45 1.34 10.58 -20.25
CA GLU A 45 -0.13 10.68 -20.20
C GLU A 45 -0.85 9.56 -21.00
N LEU A 46 -2.05 9.20 -20.56
CA LEU A 46 -2.91 8.24 -21.23
C LEU A 46 -3.68 8.91 -22.37
N LEU A 47 -3.42 8.49 -23.62
CA LEU A 47 -4.01 9.09 -24.84
C LEU A 47 -5.08 8.18 -25.49
N ASN A 48 -5.76 7.36 -24.69
CA ASN A 48 -6.75 6.40 -25.17
C ASN A 48 -8.03 7.10 -25.65
N LYS A 49 -8.55 6.67 -26.80
CA LYS A 49 -9.81 7.19 -27.37
C LYS A 49 -11.05 6.52 -26.76
N VAL A 50 -10.93 5.27 -26.34
CA VAL A 50 -12.02 4.45 -25.82
C VAL A 50 -11.67 4.02 -24.41
N TRP A 51 -12.65 4.16 -23.52
CA TRP A 51 -12.58 3.78 -22.12
C TRP A 51 -13.69 2.79 -21.82
N LEU A 52 -13.39 1.82 -20.95
CA LEU A 52 -14.34 0.82 -20.49
C LEU A 52 -14.44 0.92 -18.97
N ASN A 53 -15.65 0.73 -18.43
CA ASN A 53 -15.94 0.72 -16.99
C ASN A 53 -15.59 2.01 -16.23
N SER A 54 -15.30 3.10 -16.94
CA SER A 54 -14.93 4.40 -16.36
C SER A 54 -15.11 5.52 -17.39
N GLU A 55 -15.24 6.74 -16.88
CA GLU A 55 -14.93 7.94 -17.64
C GLU A 55 -13.42 8.02 -17.94
N PRO A 56 -12.99 8.82 -18.93
CA PRO A 56 -11.57 9.03 -19.20
C PRO A 56 -10.78 9.46 -17.97
N LEU A 57 -9.68 8.75 -17.68
CA LEU A 57 -8.79 9.08 -16.57
C LEU A 57 -7.58 9.91 -17.04
N LYS A 58 -7.18 10.89 -16.21
CA LYS A 58 -5.91 11.61 -16.35
C LYS A 58 -4.98 11.20 -15.23
N LEU A 59 -3.68 11.06 -15.52
CA LEU A 59 -2.71 10.68 -14.49
C LEU A 59 -2.60 11.69 -13.34
N ALA A 60 -2.91 12.96 -13.58
CA ALA A 60 -2.95 13.99 -12.54
C ALA A 60 -4.00 13.69 -11.46
N ASP A 61 -5.17 13.16 -11.85
CA ASP A 61 -6.29 12.88 -10.95
C ASP A 61 -6.04 11.61 -10.10
N LEU A 62 -5.06 10.79 -10.48
CA LEU A 62 -4.68 9.55 -9.79
C LEU A 62 -3.53 9.72 -8.80
N ARG A 63 -2.98 10.93 -8.65
CA ARG A 63 -1.90 11.22 -7.69
C ARG A 63 -2.31 10.81 -6.27
N GLY A 64 -1.36 10.23 -5.53
CA GLY A 64 -1.60 9.66 -4.20
C GLY A 64 -2.00 8.18 -4.22
N ASN A 65 -2.36 7.63 -5.38
CA ASN A 65 -2.60 6.20 -5.56
C ASN A 65 -1.43 5.52 -6.28
N VAL A 66 -1.25 4.23 -6.00
CA VAL A 66 -0.39 3.36 -6.80
C VAL A 66 -1.18 2.91 -8.02
N VAL A 67 -0.68 3.20 -9.22
CA VAL A 67 -1.34 2.88 -10.49
C VAL A 67 -0.53 1.84 -11.25
N LEU A 68 -1.20 0.79 -11.74
CA LEU A 68 -0.63 -0.22 -12.62
C LEU A 68 -1.22 -0.05 -14.03
N VAL A 69 -0.35 0.03 -15.04
CA VAL A 69 -0.76 0.02 -16.45
C VAL A 69 -0.41 -1.34 -17.05
N GLU A 70 -1.41 -2.05 -17.52
CA GLU A 70 -1.27 -3.37 -18.12
C GLU A 70 -1.72 -3.33 -19.59
N PHE A 71 -0.82 -3.73 -20.49
CA PHE A 71 -1.12 -3.87 -21.92
C PHE A 71 -1.50 -5.32 -22.23
N TRP A 72 -2.66 -5.52 -22.85
CA TRP A 72 -3.19 -6.84 -23.17
C TRP A 72 -3.94 -6.84 -24.52
N THR A 73 -4.15 -8.04 -25.08
CA THR A 73 -4.99 -8.27 -26.26
C THR A 73 -6.09 -9.28 -25.95
N TYR A 74 -7.20 -9.22 -26.68
CA TYR A 74 -8.18 -10.31 -26.65
C TYR A 74 -7.58 -11.56 -27.30
N GLY A 75 -7.81 -12.73 -26.70
CA GLY A 75 -7.31 -14.03 -27.18
C GLY A 75 -8.20 -14.66 -28.22
#